data_AF-A0A971BMG5-F1
#
_entry.id   AF-A0A971BMG5-F1
#
_cell.length_a   1.000
_cell.length_b   1.000
_cell.length_c   1.000
_cell.angle_alpha   90.00
_cell.angle_beta   90.00
_cell.angle_gamma   90.00
#
_symmetry.space_group_name_H-M   'P 1'
#
loop_
_entity.id
_entity.type
_entity.pdbx_description
1 polymer ?
#
loop_
_entity_poly.entity_id
_entity_poly.type
_entity_poly.pdbx_seq_one_letter_code
_entity_poly.pdbx_strand_id
1 'polypeptide(L)' 'MPASPSDSPAAPHPADAHDRIRVVGAREHNLKNVTVELPKRRLTVVTGVSGSGK' A
#
# COMPACT_ATOMS: atom_id res chain seq x y z
N MET A 1 4.85 -11.32 29.16
CA MET A 1 5.56 -10.83 27.96
C MET A 1 4.93 -11.50 26.75
N PRO A 2 4.15 -10.82 25.89
CA PRO A 2 3.76 -11.39 24.61
C PRO A 2 4.81 -11.02 23.55
N ALA A 3 5.38 -12.07 22.96
CA ALA A 3 6.34 -12.01 21.86
C ALA A 3 5.68 -11.48 20.57
N SER A 4 6.52 -10.83 19.78
CA SER A 4 6.27 -10.20 18.49
C SER A 4 5.42 -11.06 17.54
N PRO A 5 4.46 -10.48 16.78
CA PRO A 5 3.86 -11.17 15.66
C PRO A 5 4.95 -11.35 14.58
N SER A 6 5.35 -12.59 14.38
CA SER A 6 6.18 -13.04 13.28
C SER A 6 5.46 -12.79 11.96
N ASP A 7 5.94 -11.78 11.23
CA ASP A 7 5.54 -11.49 9.85
C ASP A 7 6.10 -12.62 8.95
N SER A 8 5.42 -13.77 8.97
CA SER A 8 5.68 -14.86 8.04
C SER A 8 5.05 -14.49 6.70
N PRO A 9 5.73 -14.67 5.55
CA PRO A 9 5.13 -14.38 4.26
C PRO A 9 4.00 -15.37 4.01
N ALA A 10 2.79 -14.99 4.42
CA ALA A 10 1.58 -15.72 4.15
C ALA A 10 1.48 -15.91 2.63
N ALA A 11 1.16 -17.13 2.21
CA ALA A 11 1.04 -17.57 0.83
C ALA A 11 0.48 -16.47 -0.10
N PRO A 12 0.96 -16.38 -1.36
CA PRO A 12 0.59 -15.32 -2.28
C PRO A 12 -0.92 -15.15 -2.31
N HIS A 13 -1.39 -13.96 -1.95
CA HIS A 13 -2.81 -13.69 -1.93
C HIS A 13 -3.29 -13.75 -3.39
N PRO A 14 -4.47 -14.30 -3.68
CA PRO A 14 -4.99 -14.35 -5.04
C PRO A 14 -5.11 -12.95 -5.69
N ALA A 15 -5.16 -11.88 -4.89
CA ALA A 15 -5.06 -10.50 -5.35
C ALA A 15 -3.67 -10.12 -5.92
N ASP A 16 -2.59 -10.74 -5.46
CA ASP A 16 -1.23 -10.52 -5.94
C ASP A 16 -0.96 -11.21 -7.29
N ALA A 17 -1.83 -12.13 -7.70
CA ALA A 17 -1.81 -12.78 -9.01
C ALA A 17 -2.40 -11.89 -10.13
N HIS A 18 -3.02 -10.76 -9.76
CA HIS A 18 -3.62 -9.82 -10.70
C HIS A 18 -2.75 -8.58 -10.89
N ASP A 19 -2.99 -7.86 -11.99
CA ASP A 19 -2.29 -6.61 -12.29
C ASP A 19 -2.39 -5.61 -11.13
N ARG A 20 -1.39 -4.76 -11.00
CA ARG A 20 -1.32 -3.71 -9.97
C ARG A 20 -1.53 -2.34 -10.61
N ILE A 21 -2.24 -1.47 -9.91
CA ILE A 21 -2.34 -0.05 -10.27
C ILE A 21 -1.07 0.63 -9.78
N ARG A 22 -0.24 1.10 -10.71
CA ARG A 22 1.01 1.79 -10.39
C ARG A 22 0.82 3.29 -10.54
N VAL A 23 0.93 4.00 -9.42
CA VAL A 23 1.00 5.46 -9.37
C VAL A 23 2.47 5.82 -9.36
N VAL A 24 2.95 6.57 -10.36
CA VAL A 24 4.35 6.97 -10.48
C VAL A 24 4.44 8.49 -10.44
N GLY A 25 5.29 9.01 -9.56
CA GLY A 25 5.62 10.42 -9.51
C GLY A 25 4.44 11.32 -9.13
N ALA A 26 3.59 10.87 -8.21
CA ALA A 26 2.53 11.71 -7.66
C ALA A 26 3.16 12.92 -6.93
N ARG A 27 2.80 14.12 -7.35
CA ARG A 27 3.42 15.40 -6.91
C ARG A 27 2.40 16.47 -6.53
N GLU A 28 1.12 16.13 -6.53
CA GLU A 28 0.06 17.09 -6.27
C GLU A 28 -0.11 17.34 -4.77
N HIS A 29 -0.41 18.60 -4.41
CA HIS A 29 -0.54 19.07 -3.03
C HIS A 29 0.70 18.80 -2.15
N ASN A 30 0.65 17.79 -1.27
CA ASN A 30 1.73 17.45 -0.34
C ASN A 30 2.53 16.20 -0.77
N LEU A 31 2.24 15.66 -1.96
CA LEU A 31 2.92 14.47 -2.46
C LEU A 31 4.33 14.85 -2.96
N LYS A 32 5.35 14.21 -2.38
CA LYS A 32 6.77 14.46 -2.72
C LYS A 32 7.30 13.42 -3.70
N ASN A 33 6.74 13.38 -4.91
CA ASN A 33 7.13 12.42 -5.96
C ASN A 33 6.93 10.96 -5.53
N VAL A 34 5.74 10.65 -4.99
CA VAL A 34 5.42 9.34 -4.45
C VAL A 34 5.17 8.33 -5.58
N THR A 35 5.76 7.14 -5.44
CA THR A 35 5.49 6.00 -6.32
C THR A 35 4.92 4.87 -5.48
N VAL A 36 3.71 4.41 -5.80
CA VAL A 36 3.01 3.37 -5.04
C VAL A 36 2.33 2.38 -5.99
N GLU A 37 2.28 1.13 -5.58
CA GLU A 37 1.62 0.04 -6.31
C GLU A 37 0.46 -0.50 -5.48
N LEU A 38 -0.75 -0.45 -6.02
CA LEU A 38 -1.96 -0.94 -5.38
C LEU A 38 -2.45 -2.21 -6.08
N PRO A 39 -2.64 -3.34 -5.38
CA PRO A 39 -3.14 -4.57 -6.00
C PRO A 39 -4.59 -4.40 -6.48
N LYS A 40 -4.90 -4.85 -7.70
CA LYS A 40 -6.29 -4.85 -8.17
C LYS A 40 -7.09 -5.91 -7.41
N ARG A 41 -8.41 -5.69 -7.32
CA ARG A 41 -9.37 -6.61 -6.67
C ARG A 41 -9.12 -6.84 -5.18
N ARG A 42 -8.45 -5.89 -4.53
CA ARG A 42 -8.27 -5.83 -3.08
C ARG A 42 -8.78 -4.48 -2.57
N LEU A 43 -9.43 -4.50 -1.40
CA LEU A 43 -9.72 -3.27 -0.68
C LEU A 43 -8.41 -2.76 -0.06
N THR A 44 -7.81 -1.75 -0.67
CA THR A 44 -6.63 -1.06 -0.14
C THR A 44 -7.07 0.22 0.53
N VAL A 45 -6.86 0.31 1.85
CA VAL A 45 -7.16 1.50 2.63
C VAL A 45 -5.85 2.24 2.88
N VAL A 46 -5.78 3.49 2.43
CA VAL A 46 -4.65 4.37 2.73
C VAL A 46 -5.00 5.19 3.97
N THR A 47 -4.24 5.02 5.05
CA THR A 47 -4.42 5.72 6.33
C THR A 47 -3.20 6.58 6.65
N GLY A 48 -3.37 7.53 7.58
CA GLY A 48 -2.33 8.52 7.90
C GLY A 48 -2.87 9.79 8.55
N VAL A 49 -1.98 10.63 9.05
CA VAL A 49 -2.32 11.89 9.76
C VAL A 49 -2.95 12.94 8.83
N SER A 50 -3.74 13.86 9.38
CA SER A 50 -4.33 14.97 8.62
C SER A 50 -3.22 15.80 7.94
N GLY A 51 -3.37 16.08 6.65
CA GLY A 51 -2.36 16.79 5.84
C GLY A 51 -1.27 15.92 5.22
N SER A 52 -1.24 14.59 5.43
CA SER A 52 -0.15 13.72 4.91
C SER A 52 -0.14 13.53 3.38
N GLY A 53 -1.14 14.01 2.65
CA GLY A 53 -1.27 13.74 1.21
C GLY A 53 -1.60 12.28 0.92
N LYS A 54 -2.58 11.71 1.65
CA LYS A 54 -3.24 10.47 1.22
C LYS A 54 -4.12 10.74 0.01
#